data_AF-A0A061SNZ6-F1
#
_entry.id   AF-A0A061SNZ6-F1
#
_cell.length_a   1.000
_cell.length_b   1.000
_cell.length_c   1.000
_cell.angle_alpha   90.00
_cell.angle_beta   90.00
_cell.angle_gamma   90.00
#
_symmetry.space_group_name_H-M   'P 1'
#
loop_
_entity.id
_entity.type
_entity.pdbx_description
1 polymer ?
#
loop_
_entity_poly.entity_id
_entity_poly.type
_entity_poly.pdbx_seq_one_letter_code
_entity_poly.pdbx_strand_id
1 'polypeptide(L)'
;MSTDLSGIGLRLREIRKINDITQPVMAAAIDVSDRAYKNYEQEKRDLPALTALNISEAFRVNLDWLLAGRGKIHKSDDPELAEASAIAVLSEADRRGTNLPIAKLGKIIGFVATQAAQTGESPAQVASHYFETL
;
A
#
# COMPACT_ATOMS: atom_id res chain seq x y z
N MET A 1 -19.44 -10.73 -21.22
CA MET A 1 -19.53 -10.82 -19.75
C MET A 1 -18.27 -10.18 -19.20
N SER A 2 -18.37 -8.95 -18.70
CA SER A 2 -17.22 -8.25 -18.12
C SER A 2 -16.93 -8.89 -16.77
N THR A 3 -15.73 -9.43 -16.59
CA THR A 3 -15.35 -10.18 -15.39
C THR A 3 -15.09 -9.19 -14.26
N ASP A 4 -16.16 -8.71 -13.61
CA ASP A 4 -16.05 -8.11 -12.29
C ASP A 4 -15.56 -9.21 -11.34
N LEU A 5 -14.26 -9.19 -11.06
CA LEU A 5 -13.59 -10.06 -10.10
C LEU A 5 -14.05 -9.67 -8.68
N SER A 6 -15.28 -10.02 -8.31
CA SER A 6 -15.92 -9.58 -7.06
C SER A 6 -15.91 -10.68 -6.00
N GLY A 7 -14.90 -10.65 -5.13
CA GLY A 7 -14.83 -11.51 -3.94
C GLY A 7 -13.73 -11.06 -2.98
N ILE A 8 -13.93 -11.24 -1.68
CA ILE A 8 -12.92 -10.95 -0.66
C ILE A 8 -11.70 -11.85 -0.82
N GLY A 9 -11.88 -13.09 -1.27
CA GLY A 9 -10.77 -14.03 -1.51
C GLY A 9 -9.80 -13.54 -2.59
N LEU A 10 -10.33 -12.94 -3.66
CA LEU A 10 -9.52 -12.33 -4.72
C LEU A 10 -8.73 -11.12 -4.20
N ARG A 11 -9.33 -10.30 -3.34
CA ARG A 11 -8.66 -9.15 -2.72
C ARG A 11 -7.57 -9.57 -1.74
N LEU A 12 -7.79 -10.64 -0.96
CA LEU A 12 -6.74 -11.25 -0.13
C LEU A 12 -5.56 -11.74 -0.97
N ARG A 13 -5.84 -12.41 -2.10
CA ARG A 13 -4.81 -12.82 -3.05
C ARG A 13 -4.06 -11.64 -3.66
N GLU A 14 -4.75 -10.55 -3.97
CA GLU A 14 -4.15 -9.34 -4.51
C GLU A 14 -3.17 -8.70 -3.53
N ILE A 15 -3.56 -8.57 -2.26
CA ILE A 15 -2.69 -8.08 -1.19
C ILE A 15 -1.40 -8.92 -1.14
N ARG A 16 -1.52 -10.25 -1.16
CA ARG A 16 -0.32 -11.11 -1.17
C ARG A 16 0.57 -10.90 -2.39
N LYS A 17 -0.02 -10.74 -3.58
CA LYS A 17 0.75 -10.55 -4.81
C LYS A 17 1.51 -9.23 -4.81
N ILE A 18 0.88 -8.16 -4.33
CA ILE A 18 1.51 -6.83 -4.20
C ILE A 18 2.70 -6.89 -3.24
N ASN A 19 2.58 -7.68 -2.17
CA ASN A 19 3.63 -7.85 -1.18
C ASN A 19 4.61 -9.00 -1.48
N ASP A 20 4.44 -9.71 -2.61
CA ASP A 20 5.22 -10.90 -3.01
C ASP A 20 5.34 -11.99 -1.92
N ILE A 21 4.23 -12.29 -1.23
CA ILE A 21 4.19 -13.27 -0.14
C ILE A 21 3.32 -14.51 -0.41
N THR A 22 3.73 -15.62 0.20
CA THR A 22 3.00 -16.90 0.14
C THR A 22 1.81 -16.92 1.12
N GLN A 23 0.89 -17.88 0.96
CA GLN A 23 -0.26 -18.03 1.87
C GLN A 23 0.16 -18.26 3.34
N PRO A 24 1.16 -19.12 3.66
CA PRO A 24 1.64 -19.27 5.04
C PRO A 24 2.25 -18.00 5.63
N VAL A 25 3.00 -17.24 4.83
CA VAL A 25 3.59 -15.96 5.27
C VAL A 25 2.49 -14.95 5.60
N MET A 26 1.46 -14.86 4.76
CA MET A 26 0.29 -14.02 5.02
C MET A 26 -0.48 -14.47 6.27
N ALA A 27 -0.64 -15.77 6.49
CA ALA A 27 -1.31 -16.32 7.67
C ALA A 27 -0.56 -15.94 8.96
N ALA A 28 0.76 -16.08 8.96
CA ALA A 28 1.62 -15.67 10.07
C ALA A 28 1.56 -14.16 10.33
N ALA A 29 1.56 -13.33 9.27
CA ALA A 29 1.52 -11.87 9.38
C ALA A 29 0.25 -11.32 10.06
N ILE A 30 -0.84 -12.08 10.05
CA ILE A 30 -2.14 -11.67 10.64
C ILE A 30 -2.57 -12.56 11.81
N ASP A 31 -1.65 -13.39 12.32
CA ASP A 31 -1.82 -14.31 13.44
C ASP A 31 -3.01 -15.28 13.29
N VAL A 32 -3.06 -15.98 12.16
CA VAL A 32 -4.03 -17.05 11.90
C VAL A 32 -3.35 -18.32 11.39
N SER A 33 -4.02 -19.47 11.51
CA SER A 33 -3.49 -20.71 10.94
C SER A 33 -3.52 -20.70 9.40
N ASP A 34 -2.56 -21.37 8.77
CA ASP A 34 -2.51 -21.57 7.31
C ASP A 34 -3.84 -22.08 6.74
N ARG A 35 -4.49 -23.01 7.45
CA ARG A 35 -5.80 -23.56 7.08
C ARG A 35 -6.88 -22.49 7.12
N ALA A 36 -6.89 -21.64 8.15
CA ALA A 36 -7.87 -20.56 8.26
C ALA A 36 -7.69 -19.56 7.12
N TYR A 37 -6.46 -19.09 6.91
CA TYR A 37 -6.16 -18.16 5.82
C TYR A 37 -6.52 -18.72 4.44
N LYS A 38 -6.13 -19.98 4.16
CA LYS A 38 -6.50 -20.67 2.92
C LYS A 38 -8.01 -20.73 2.70
N ASN A 39 -8.79 -20.96 3.76
CA ASN A 39 -10.25 -20.97 3.66
C ASN A 39 -10.84 -19.58 3.44
N TYR A 40 -10.24 -18.52 4.01
CA TYR A 40 -10.64 -17.14 3.72
C TYR A 40 -10.37 -16.78 2.26
N GLU A 41 -9.16 -17.07 1.75
CA GLU A 41 -8.79 -16.74 0.37
C GLU A 41 -9.59 -17.55 -0.68
N GLN A 42 -10.05 -18.75 -0.32
CA GLN A 42 -10.95 -19.58 -1.14
C GLN A 42 -12.43 -19.28 -0.92
N GLU A 43 -12.77 -18.33 -0.05
CA GLU A 43 -14.14 -17.97 0.33
C GLU A 43 -14.97 -19.17 0.83
N LYS A 44 -14.29 -20.17 1.41
CA LYS A 44 -14.92 -21.32 2.08
C LYS A 44 -15.33 -21.01 3.52
N ARG A 45 -14.85 -19.87 4.03
CA ARG A 45 -15.15 -19.36 5.37
C ARG A 45 -15.14 -17.84 5.30
N ASP A 46 -16.11 -17.22 5.96
CA ASP A 46 -16.16 -15.77 6.10
C ASP A 46 -14.93 -15.24 6.85
N LEU A 47 -14.44 -14.08 6.40
CA LEU A 47 -13.34 -13.37 7.05
C LEU A 47 -13.84 -12.67 8.31
N PRO A 48 -13.33 -13.02 9.52
CA PRO A 48 -13.71 -12.32 10.73
C PRO A 48 -13.29 -10.84 10.68
N ALA A 49 -14.12 -9.95 11.25
CA ALA A 49 -13.84 -8.51 11.27
C ALA A 49 -12.48 -8.16 11.89
N LEU A 50 -12.10 -8.84 12.99
CA LEU A 50 -10.79 -8.66 13.62
C LEU A 50 -9.64 -9.03 12.67
N THR A 51 -9.78 -10.12 11.91
CA THR A 51 -8.77 -10.51 10.91
C THR A 51 -8.69 -9.48 9.77
N ALA A 52 -9.83 -8.92 9.34
CA ALA A 52 -9.85 -7.85 8.35
C ALA A 52 -9.13 -6.58 8.85
N LEU A 53 -9.27 -6.24 10.14
CA LEU A 53 -8.54 -5.14 10.76
C LEU A 53 -7.04 -5.42 10.81
N ASN A 54 -6.62 -6.62 11.25
CA ASN A 54 -5.21 -7.02 11.25
C ASN A 54 -4.58 -6.92 9.85
N ILE A 55 -5.32 -7.32 8.81
CA ILE A 55 -4.88 -7.15 7.41
C ILE A 55 -4.75 -5.67 7.04
N SER A 56 -5.73 -4.84 7.42
CA SER A 56 -5.69 -3.40 7.17
C SER A 56 -4.48 -2.73 7.81
N GLU A 57 -4.10 -3.14 9.01
CA GLU A 57 -2.95 -2.59 9.74
C GLU A 57 -1.62 -3.12 9.20
N ALA A 58 -1.48 -4.44 9.08
CA ALA A 58 -0.24 -5.08 8.63
C ALA A 58 0.15 -4.68 7.20
N PHE A 59 -0.83 -4.48 6.31
CA PHE A 59 -0.59 -4.21 4.89
C PHE A 59 -1.02 -2.81 4.45
N ARG A 60 -1.40 -1.93 5.39
CA ARG A 60 -1.93 -0.57 5.11
C ARG A 60 -3.08 -0.55 4.09
N VAL A 61 -3.92 -1.58 4.13
CA VAL A 61 -5.03 -1.76 3.19
C VAL A 61 -6.26 -0.99 3.68
N ASN A 62 -6.99 -0.37 2.75
CA ASN A 62 -8.28 0.26 3.02
C ASN A 62 -9.36 -0.81 3.30
N LEU A 63 -10.03 -0.70 4.45
CA LEU A 63 -11.02 -1.69 4.89
C LEU A 63 -12.27 -1.71 3.99
N ASP A 64 -12.70 -0.55 3.46
CA ASP A 64 -13.85 -0.48 2.53
C ASP A 64 -13.52 -1.16 1.20
N TRP A 65 -12.27 -1.04 0.76
CA TRP A 65 -11.77 -1.80 -0.40
C TRP A 65 -11.70 -3.29 -0.09
N LEU A 66 -11.13 -3.69 1.05
CA LEU A 66 -11.02 -5.11 1.42
C LEU A 66 -12.38 -5.79 1.55
N LEU A 67 -13.36 -5.14 2.19
CA LEU A 67 -14.65 -5.74 2.47
C LEU A 67 -15.62 -5.62 1.29
N ALA A 68 -15.66 -4.48 0.62
CA ALA A 68 -16.66 -4.18 -0.40
C ALA A 68 -16.11 -3.91 -1.79
N GLY A 69 -14.78 -3.90 -1.98
CA GLY A 69 -14.15 -3.61 -3.26
C GLY A 69 -14.28 -2.14 -3.70
N ARG A 70 -14.63 -1.23 -2.78
CA ARG A 70 -14.80 0.20 -3.06
C ARG A 70 -13.55 1.01 -2.74
N GLY A 71 -13.27 2.03 -3.54
CA GLY A 71 -12.12 2.91 -3.32
C GLY A 71 -10.79 2.31 -3.78
N LYS A 72 -9.68 2.80 -3.22
CA LYS A 72 -8.33 2.32 -3.52
C LYS A 72 -7.88 1.26 -2.51
N ILE A 73 -7.00 0.36 -2.93
CA ILE A 73 -6.46 -0.72 -2.07
C ILE A 73 -5.71 -0.18 -0.85
N HIS A 74 -4.90 0.86 -0.99
CA HIS A 74 -4.14 1.44 0.12
C HIS A 74 -4.88 2.64 0.74
N LYS A 75 -4.64 2.87 2.03
CA LYS A 75 -5.02 4.11 2.69
C LYS A 75 -4.29 5.27 1.99
N SER A 76 -5.04 6.17 1.36
CA SER A 76 -4.49 7.33 0.64
C SER A 76 -4.26 8.55 1.55
N ASP A 77 -4.69 8.44 2.81
CA ASP A 77 -4.86 9.59 3.70
C ASP A 77 -4.00 9.36 4.96
N ASP A 78 -2.71 9.13 4.76
CA ASP A 78 -1.73 9.15 5.85
C ASP A 78 -1.06 10.54 5.85
N PRO A 79 -1.50 11.47 6.72
CA PRO A 79 -0.94 12.81 6.77
C PRO A 79 0.55 12.80 7.12
N GLU A 80 1.00 11.85 7.94
CA GLU A 80 2.42 11.71 8.32
C GLU A 80 3.25 11.30 7.11
N LEU A 81 2.75 10.38 6.29
CA LEU A 81 3.43 9.98 5.05
C LEU A 81 3.46 11.11 4.03
N ALA A 82 2.38 11.88 3.90
CA ALA A 82 2.31 13.03 3.03
C ALA A 82 3.30 14.13 3.45
N GLU A 83 3.38 14.42 4.76
CA GLU A 83 4.33 15.36 5.33
C GLU A 83 5.78 14.89 5.14
N ALA A 84 6.08 13.63 5.47
CA ALA A 84 7.41 13.06 5.28
C ALA A 84 7.85 13.07 3.81
N SER A 85 6.92 12.82 2.88
CA SER A 85 7.18 12.89 1.43
C SER A 85 7.44 14.32 0.96
N ALA A 86 6.71 15.30 1.50
CA ALA A 86 6.96 16.71 1.23
C ALA A 86 8.34 17.14 1.72
N ILE A 87 8.68 16.81 2.96
CA ILE A 87 9.99 17.12 3.55
C ILE A 87 11.11 16.48 2.74
N ALA A 88 10.99 15.20 2.40
CA ALA A 88 11.99 14.47 1.62
C ALA A 88 12.26 15.15 0.27
N VAL A 89 11.22 15.44 -0.51
CA VAL A 89 11.35 16.06 -1.84
C VAL A 89 11.90 17.47 -1.76
N LEU A 90 11.42 18.29 -0.84
CA LEU A 90 11.87 19.68 -0.70
C LEU A 90 13.32 19.76 -0.22
N SER A 91 13.70 18.92 0.74
CA SER A 91 15.08 18.83 1.24
C SER A 91 16.02 18.36 0.15
N GLU A 92 15.59 17.40 -0.67
CA GLU A 92 16.37 16.89 -1.78
C GLU A 92 16.54 17.92 -2.91
N ALA A 93 15.47 18.65 -3.24
CA ALA A 93 15.52 19.73 -4.21
C ALA A 93 16.48 20.85 -3.80
N ASP A 94 16.44 21.24 -2.51
CA ASP A 94 17.33 22.23 -1.91
C ASP A 94 18.78 21.76 -1.90
N ARG A 95 19.03 20.52 -1.44
CA ARG A 95 20.35 19.88 -1.42
C ARG A 95 21.02 19.84 -2.79
N ARG A 96 20.23 19.62 -3.86
CA ARG A 96 20.73 19.59 -5.25
C ARG A 96 20.73 20.96 -5.92
N GLY A 97 20.28 22.02 -5.25
CA GLY A 97 20.17 23.36 -5.83
C GLY A 97 19.24 23.42 -7.04
N THR A 98 18.23 22.54 -7.11
CA THR A 98 17.33 22.46 -8.27
C THR A 98 16.19 23.45 -8.13
N ASN A 99 16.05 24.36 -9.10
CA ASN A 99 14.95 25.33 -9.13
C ASN A 99 13.75 24.77 -9.91
N LEU A 100 13.12 23.71 -9.38
CA LEU A 100 11.98 23.07 -10.01
C LEU A 100 10.69 23.89 -9.80
N PRO A 101 9.80 23.99 -10.82
CA PRO A 101 8.51 24.62 -10.64
C PRO A 101 7.69 23.94 -9.53
N ILE A 102 6.94 24.73 -8.75
CA ILE A 102 6.10 24.23 -7.64
C ILE A 102 5.17 23.10 -8.11
N ALA A 103 4.60 23.21 -9.31
CA ALA A 103 3.74 22.16 -9.88
C ALA A 103 4.50 20.83 -10.12
N LYS A 104 5.78 20.88 -10.49
CA LYS A 104 6.62 19.69 -10.65
C LYS A 104 6.97 19.11 -9.28
N LEU A 105 7.33 19.94 -8.29
CA LEU A 105 7.55 19.49 -6.91
C LEU A 105 6.31 18.78 -6.35
N GLY A 106 5.11 19.35 -6.52
CA GLY A 106 3.87 18.71 -6.09
C GLY A 106 3.63 17.33 -6.69
N LYS A 107 3.97 17.14 -7.98
CA LYS A 107 3.90 15.81 -8.63
C LYS A 107 4.89 14.83 -8.04
N ILE A 108 6.11 15.28 -7.75
CA ILE A 108 7.15 14.43 -7.14
C ILE A 108 6.73 14.03 -5.73
N ILE A 109 6.18 14.95 -4.92
CA ILE A 109 5.67 14.65 -3.58
C ILE A 109 4.57 13.58 -3.63
N GLY A 110 3.60 13.73 -4.53
CA GLY A 110 2.53 12.73 -4.70
C GLY A 110 3.06 11.36 -5.17
N PHE A 111 4.07 11.36 -6.05
CA PHE A 111 4.76 10.15 -6.48
C PHE A 111 5.48 9.47 -5.31
N VAL A 112 6.28 10.22 -4.55
CA VAL A 112 7.03 9.72 -3.38
C VAL A 112 6.09 9.13 -2.34
N ALA A 113 5.00 9.83 -2.01
CA ALA A 113 4.00 9.33 -1.06
C ALA A 113 3.35 8.02 -1.54
N THR A 114 3.04 7.92 -2.83
CA THR A 114 2.43 6.72 -3.41
C THR A 114 3.40 5.54 -3.39
N GLN A 115 4.65 5.75 -3.82
CA GLN A 115 5.63 4.69 -3.91
C GLN A 115 6.08 4.24 -2.52
N ALA A 116 6.32 5.15 -1.58
CA ALA A 116 6.65 4.80 -0.20
C ALA A 116 5.53 4.02 0.50
N ALA A 117 4.26 4.26 0.15
CA ALA A 117 3.14 3.46 0.63
C ALA A 117 3.11 2.03 0.05
N GLN A 118 3.76 1.80 -1.09
CA GLN A 118 3.67 0.55 -1.85
C GLN A 118 4.93 -0.33 -1.77
N THR A 119 6.12 0.26 -1.64
CA THR A 119 7.39 -0.47 -1.78
C THR A 119 8.10 -0.73 -0.45
N GLY A 120 7.56 -0.25 0.67
CA GLY A 120 8.21 -0.34 1.98
C GLY A 120 9.45 0.57 2.12
N GLU A 121 9.84 1.27 1.05
CA GLU A 121 10.90 2.27 1.06
C GLU A 121 10.46 3.52 1.82
N SER A 122 11.40 4.16 2.51
CA SER A 122 11.13 5.46 3.13
C SER A 122 10.95 6.54 2.05
N PRO A 123 10.16 7.59 2.33
CA PRO A 123 10.03 8.74 1.42
C PRO A 123 11.37 9.36 1.00
N ALA A 124 12.37 9.33 1.87
CA ALA A 124 13.71 9.85 1.59
C ALA A 124 14.45 9.02 0.52
N GLN A 125 14.38 7.68 0.61
CA GLN A 125 14.98 6.79 -0.39
C GLN A 125 14.33 7.00 -1.75
N VAL A 126 12.99 6.99 -1.79
CA VAL A 126 12.22 7.20 -3.01
C VAL A 126 12.54 8.56 -3.64
N ALA A 127 12.61 9.63 -2.84
CA ALA A 127 12.98 10.96 -3.33
C ALA A 127 14.40 10.95 -3.93
N SER A 128 15.41 10.39 -3.25
CA SER A 128 16.78 10.33 -3.78
C SER A 128 16.84 9.64 -5.14
N HIS A 129 16.18 8.47 -5.26
CA HIS A 129 16.12 7.70 -6.50
C HIS A 129 15.44 8.48 -7.63
N TYR A 130 14.34 9.17 -7.34
CA TYR A 130 13.68 10.01 -8.35
C TYR A 130 14.63 11.09 -8.87
N PHE A 131 15.31 11.81 -7.98
CA PHE A 131 16.21 12.88 -8.39
C PHE A 131 17.49 12.39 -9.07
N GLU A 132 17.94 11.15 -8.84
CA GLU A 132 19.02 10.52 -9.61
C GLU A 132 18.68 10.34 -11.10
N THR A 133 17.39 10.32 -11.44
CA THR A 133 16.91 10.20 -12.82
C THR A 133 16.60 11.54 -13.51
N LEU A 134 16.66 12.65 -12.76
CA LEU A 134 16.37 14.02 -13.23
C LEU A 134 17.59 14.68 -13.89
#